data_AF-A0A136JSW9-F1
#
_entry.id   AF-A0A136JSW9-F1
#
_cell.length_a   1.000
_cell.length_b   1.000
_cell.length_c   1.000
_cell.angle_alpha   90.00
_cell.angle_beta   90.00
_cell.angle_gamma   90.00
#
_symmetry.space_group_name_H-M   'P 1'
#
loop_
_entity.id
_entity.type
_entity.pdbx_description
1 polymer ?
#
loop_
_entity_poly.entity_id
_entity_poly.type
_entity_poly.pdbx_seq_one_letter_code
_entity_poly.pdbx_strand_id
1 'polypeptide(L)'
;MSQLLCEQVVGRGLRRASYELGPDERLTEEVAKVFGVPFEVIPFKASPQGQPKPTVKRFHVHALPSKAYYEIKFPRVEGYTQAIRDKITVDWDRVPSLVLDPGRIPPEVEVKGLHSTLQGKLTLGGPGRRDTVSLEELRAKCRLQEVVFDLATALTRSYAAQPTCRVPIHRLFPQLVRIVGRFIDQKVEAPPPTSTKDVLLSPYYGWAIERLLPHVHGDTTVGEVPEVPRYEATRGPGSTADVDFWTGREVREVTKSHLNYVVADTLQWEQSAAYVLDTHPNVDAFVKNSGLGFAIPYLDNGLMHDYVPDFIVRLKHTQSHHLLLEIKGFDPREDVKRAAAERWVAAVNADGAHGTWGYVLVKKISDLSRVLTDA
;
A
#
# COMPACT_ATOMS: atom_id res chain seq x y z
N MET A 1 -35.07 30.73 -0.31
CA MET A 1 -35.04 31.59 0.90
C MET A 1 -35.71 30.81 2.02
N SER A 2 -35.03 30.61 3.15
CA SER A 2 -35.57 29.86 4.29
C SER A 2 -36.69 30.63 4.99
N GLN A 3 -37.71 29.92 5.48
CA GLN A 3 -38.88 30.47 6.21
C GLN A 3 -38.72 30.39 7.74
N LEU A 4 -37.50 30.14 8.22
CA LEU A 4 -37.20 29.95 9.64
C LEU A 4 -36.52 31.20 10.21
N LEU A 5 -37.04 31.72 11.32
CA LEU A 5 -36.53 32.92 12.01
C LEU A 5 -35.15 32.67 12.65
N CYS A 6 -34.99 31.47 13.21
CA CYS A 6 -33.73 30.91 13.70
C CYS A 6 -33.70 29.43 13.30
N GLU A 7 -32.56 28.96 12.79
CA GLU A 7 -32.33 27.56 12.44
C GLU A 7 -31.38 26.92 13.45
N GLN A 8 -31.80 25.82 14.04
CA GLN A 8 -30.95 24.99 14.89
C GLN A 8 -30.88 23.58 14.28
N VAL A 9 -29.67 23.16 13.94
CA VAL A 9 -29.41 21.79 13.48
C VAL A 9 -29.49 20.86 14.69
N VAL A 10 -30.43 19.92 14.68
CA VAL A 10 -30.54 18.90 15.73
C VAL A 10 -29.95 17.60 15.20
N GLY A 11 -28.80 17.21 15.74
CA GLY A 11 -28.02 16.05 15.30
C GLY A 11 -26.64 16.42 14.75
N ARG A 12 -25.96 15.46 14.09
CA ARG A 12 -24.62 15.68 13.50
C ARG A 12 -24.78 16.14 12.05
N GLY A 13 -24.80 17.45 11.80
CA GLY A 13 -24.87 18.03 10.44
C GLY A 13 -23.53 18.43 9.83
N LEU A 14 -22.46 18.49 10.64
CA LEU A 14 -21.14 18.97 10.21
C LEU A 14 -20.26 17.89 9.58
N ARG A 15 -20.57 16.61 9.79
CA ARG A 15 -19.80 15.46 9.27
C ARG A 15 -20.74 14.31 8.95
N ARG A 16 -20.45 13.60 7.86
CA ARG A 16 -21.17 12.39 7.47
C ARG A 16 -20.96 11.28 8.50
N ALA A 17 -21.97 10.45 8.70
CA ALA A 17 -21.90 9.27 9.53
C ALA A 17 -21.22 8.10 8.80
N SER A 18 -21.32 8.04 7.47
CA SER A 18 -20.72 7.01 6.63
C SER A 18 -20.06 7.55 5.36
N TYR A 19 -18.93 6.92 5.02
CA TYR A 19 -18.18 7.09 3.78
C TYR A 19 -18.25 5.85 2.87
N GLU A 20 -19.09 4.86 3.22
CA GLU A 20 -19.34 3.71 2.34
C GLU A 20 -20.04 4.17 1.04
N LEU A 21 -19.55 3.67 -0.10
CA LEU A 21 -20.14 3.93 -1.40
C LEU A 21 -21.38 3.05 -1.59
N GLY A 22 -22.44 3.64 -2.15
CA GLY A 22 -23.66 2.95 -2.54
C GLY A 22 -23.48 2.07 -3.79
N PRO A 23 -24.57 1.44 -4.26
CA PRO A 23 -24.56 0.56 -5.44
C PRO A 23 -24.09 1.22 -6.74
N ASP A 24 -24.11 2.55 -6.79
CA ASP A 24 -23.70 3.39 -7.91
C ASP A 24 -22.26 3.93 -7.75
N GLU A 25 -21.47 3.36 -6.83
CA GLU A 25 -20.12 3.80 -6.46
C GLU A 25 -20.04 5.27 -5.99
N ARG A 26 -21.15 5.81 -5.47
CA ARG A 26 -21.23 7.18 -4.95
C ARG A 26 -21.62 7.18 -3.48
N LEU A 27 -21.23 8.25 -2.77
CA LEU A 27 -21.66 8.45 -1.39
C LEU A 27 -23.18 8.61 -1.31
N THR A 28 -23.83 7.81 -0.46
CA THR A 28 -25.29 7.86 -0.30
C THR A 28 -25.74 9.18 0.33
N GLU A 29 -26.97 9.61 0.08
CA GLU A 29 -27.53 10.81 0.71
C GLU A 29 -27.69 10.61 2.23
N GLU A 30 -27.18 11.54 3.03
CA GLU A 30 -27.46 11.66 4.46
C GLU A 30 -28.14 13.00 4.71
N VAL A 31 -29.28 12.98 5.40
CA VAL A 31 -30.10 14.18 5.62
C VAL A 31 -30.02 14.58 7.09
N ALA A 32 -29.63 15.82 7.36
CA ALA A 32 -29.73 16.41 8.69
C ALA A 32 -31.10 17.11 8.85
N LYS A 33 -31.72 16.97 10.01
CA LYS A 33 -32.96 17.69 10.34
C LYS A 33 -32.63 19.05 10.94
N VAL A 34 -33.08 20.10 10.27
CA VAL A 34 -33.01 21.47 10.77
C VAL A 34 -34.37 21.80 11.38
N PHE A 35 -34.39 22.12 12.66
CA PHE A 35 -35.57 22.66 13.31
C PHE A 35 -35.42 24.18 13.37
N GLY A 36 -36.50 24.90 13.12
CA GLY A 36 -36.53 26.33 13.31
C GLY A 36 -37.92 26.81 13.70
N VAL A 37 -37.99 28.06 14.14
CA VAL A 37 -39.26 28.72 14.45
C VAL A 37 -39.89 29.18 13.13
N PRO A 38 -41.09 28.67 12.76
CA PRO A 38 -41.69 28.97 11.46
C PRO A 38 -42.24 30.39 11.40
N PHE A 39 -42.09 31.03 10.24
CA PHE A 39 -42.79 32.28 9.90
C PHE A 39 -44.13 31.94 9.22
N GLU A 40 -45.25 32.11 9.93
CA GLU A 40 -46.58 31.70 9.45
C GLU A 40 -47.19 32.71 8.47
N VAL A 41 -46.92 32.60 7.15
CA VAL A 41 -47.74 33.31 6.15
C VAL A 41 -48.09 32.51 4.88
N ILE A 42 -47.54 31.31 4.61
CA ILE A 42 -47.94 30.54 3.40
C ILE A 42 -48.08 29.03 3.71
N PRO A 43 -49.24 28.40 3.44
CA PRO A 43 -49.42 26.97 3.69
C PRO A 43 -48.62 26.14 2.68
N PHE A 44 -47.64 25.38 3.19
CA PHE A 44 -46.85 24.43 2.40
C PHE A 44 -47.71 23.19 2.08
N LYS A 45 -47.84 22.85 0.79
CA LYS A 45 -48.38 21.56 0.36
C LYS A 45 -47.43 20.47 0.82
N ALA A 46 -47.79 19.72 1.87
CA ALA A 46 -47.09 18.51 2.25
C ALA A 46 -47.07 17.55 1.05
N SER A 47 -45.89 17.36 0.45
CA SER A 47 -45.69 16.26 -0.49
C SER A 47 -45.88 14.95 0.27
N PRO A 48 -46.62 13.97 -0.28
CA PRO A 48 -46.75 12.67 0.36
C PRO A 48 -45.34 12.12 0.60
N GLN A 49 -45.03 11.82 1.87
CA GLN A 49 -43.77 11.20 2.26
C GLN A 49 -43.61 9.93 1.41
N GLY A 50 -42.62 9.93 0.52
CA GLY A 50 -42.20 8.71 -0.15
C GLY A 50 -41.91 7.65 0.91
N GLN A 51 -42.26 6.39 0.61
CA GLN A 51 -42.00 5.29 1.54
C GLN A 51 -40.55 5.35 2.02
N PRO A 52 -40.29 5.20 3.33
CA PRO A 52 -38.93 5.18 3.84
C PRO A 52 -38.15 4.12 3.07
N LYS A 53 -37.01 4.51 2.50
CA LYS A 53 -36.12 3.57 1.79
C LYS A 53 -35.87 2.36 2.70
N PRO A 54 -35.92 1.12 2.16
CA PRO A 54 -35.73 -0.07 2.98
C PRO A 54 -34.41 0.03 3.73
N THR A 55 -34.45 -0.24 5.04
CA THR A 55 -33.26 -0.26 5.88
C THR A 55 -32.34 -1.36 5.37
N VAL A 56 -31.19 -0.97 4.80
CA VAL A 56 -30.16 -1.92 4.38
C VAL A 56 -29.69 -2.68 5.63
N LYS A 57 -29.68 -4.02 5.57
CA LYS A 57 -29.19 -4.87 6.66
C LYS A 57 -27.73 -4.51 6.93
N ARG A 58 -27.41 -4.13 8.17
CA ARG A 58 -26.05 -3.84 8.62
C ARG A 58 -25.61 -4.84 9.66
N PHE A 59 -24.33 -5.17 9.65
CA PHE A 59 -23.70 -6.04 10.62
C PHE A 59 -22.75 -5.20 11.48
N HIS A 60 -22.83 -5.38 12.80
CA HIS A 60 -21.94 -4.76 13.76
C HIS A 60 -20.75 -5.67 13.99
N VAL A 61 -19.57 -5.28 13.52
CA VAL A 61 -18.33 -6.01 13.71
C VAL A 61 -17.61 -5.44 14.92
N HIS A 62 -17.44 -6.26 15.95
CA HIS A 62 -16.79 -5.86 17.20
C HIS A 62 -16.10 -7.03 17.89
N ALA A 63 -15.17 -6.70 18.78
CA ALA A 63 -14.51 -7.67 19.65
C ALA A 63 -15.47 -8.27 20.69
N LEU A 64 -15.46 -9.60 20.82
CA LEU A 64 -16.31 -10.30 21.80
C LEU A 64 -15.53 -10.55 23.10
N PRO A 65 -16.01 -10.07 24.26
CA PRO A 65 -15.35 -10.33 25.55
C PRO A 65 -15.18 -11.82 25.87
N SER A 66 -16.14 -12.65 25.45
CA SER A 66 -16.07 -14.12 25.60
C SER A 66 -14.97 -14.77 24.76
N LYS A 67 -14.41 -14.05 23.77
CA LYS A 67 -13.34 -14.48 22.87
C LYS A 67 -12.04 -13.73 23.09
N ALA A 68 -11.86 -13.09 24.25
CA ALA A 68 -10.64 -12.32 24.58
C ALA A 68 -9.34 -13.16 24.48
N TYR A 69 -9.42 -14.49 24.62
CA TYR A 69 -8.26 -15.37 24.44
C TYR A 69 -7.73 -15.41 22.99
N TYR A 70 -8.54 -15.03 22.00
CA TYR A 70 -8.12 -14.85 20.60
C TYR A 70 -7.63 -13.42 20.31
N GLU A 71 -7.45 -12.57 21.31
CA GLU A 71 -6.95 -11.20 21.11
C GLU A 71 -5.57 -11.24 20.43
N ILE A 72 -5.45 -10.55 19.30
CA ILE A 72 -4.18 -10.32 18.61
C ILE A 72 -3.78 -8.85 18.84
N LYS A 73 -2.54 -8.66 19.30
CA LYS A 73 -1.88 -7.35 19.45
C LYS A 73 -0.77 -7.23 18.42
N PHE A 74 -0.63 -6.06 17.81
CA PHE A 74 0.33 -5.82 16.74
C PHE A 74 0.99 -4.45 16.87
N PRO A 75 2.25 -4.30 16.45
CA PRO A 75 2.91 -3.00 16.46
C PRO A 75 2.37 -2.10 15.34
N ARG A 76 2.23 -0.80 15.62
CA ARG A 76 1.95 0.23 14.62
C ARG A 76 3.26 0.89 14.22
N VAL A 77 3.74 0.58 13.02
CA VAL A 77 5.03 1.06 12.51
C VAL A 77 4.80 2.25 11.57
N GLU A 78 5.41 3.39 11.89
CA GLU A 78 5.35 4.60 11.06
C GLU A 78 6.56 4.72 10.12
N GLY A 79 7.64 4.01 10.43
CA GLY A 79 8.81 3.95 9.56
C GLY A 79 9.93 3.15 10.19
N TYR A 80 11.13 3.35 9.67
CA TYR A 80 12.30 2.56 10.07
C TYR A 80 13.46 3.46 10.48
N THR A 81 14.36 2.92 11.28
CA THR A 81 15.60 3.59 11.65
C THR A 81 16.74 2.58 11.77
N GLN A 82 17.89 2.96 11.22
CA GLN A 82 19.10 2.17 11.31
C GLN A 82 20.30 3.11 11.39
N ALA A 83 21.18 2.88 12.37
CA ALA A 83 22.46 3.57 12.43
C ALA A 83 23.46 2.83 11.53
N ILE A 84 23.88 3.45 10.43
CA ILE A 84 24.90 2.91 9.52
C ILE A 84 26.22 3.62 9.82
N ARG A 85 27.26 2.86 10.18
CA ARG A 85 28.56 3.40 10.62
C ARG A 85 29.65 3.31 9.56
N ASP A 86 29.73 2.22 8.80
CA ASP A 86 30.80 2.00 7.83
C ASP A 86 30.36 1.26 6.56
N LYS A 87 29.71 0.08 6.69
CA LYS A 87 29.41 -0.80 5.56
C LYS A 87 27.93 -0.94 5.25
N ILE A 88 27.59 -0.91 3.97
CA ILE A 88 26.23 -1.15 3.47
C ILE A 88 26.14 -2.46 2.68
N THR A 89 25.00 -3.12 2.77
CA THR A 89 24.66 -4.34 2.05
C THR A 89 23.22 -4.29 1.51
N VAL A 90 22.92 -5.20 0.59
CA VAL A 90 21.61 -5.36 -0.05
C VAL A 90 21.29 -6.83 -0.15
N ASP A 91 20.09 -7.21 0.31
CA ASP A 91 19.52 -8.54 0.05
C ASP A 91 18.85 -8.52 -1.34
N TRP A 92 19.56 -9.06 -2.34
CA TRP A 92 19.15 -9.00 -3.74
C TRP A 92 17.89 -9.81 -4.04
N ASP A 93 17.57 -10.82 -3.25
CA ASP A 93 16.38 -11.65 -3.50
C ASP A 93 15.09 -10.88 -3.22
N ARG A 94 15.16 -9.91 -2.29
CA ARG A 94 14.02 -9.06 -1.91
C ARG A 94 13.82 -7.84 -2.80
N VAL A 95 14.86 -7.39 -3.50
CA VAL A 95 14.79 -6.21 -4.37
C VAL A 95 13.90 -6.48 -5.60
N PRO A 96 12.83 -5.68 -5.82
CA PRO A 96 11.95 -5.83 -6.98
C PRO A 96 12.62 -5.46 -8.32
N SER A 97 12.42 -6.28 -9.36
CA SER A 97 12.94 -6.04 -10.72
C SER A 97 12.20 -4.92 -11.46
N LEU A 98 12.94 -3.95 -11.99
CA LEU A 98 12.43 -2.79 -12.74
C LEU A 98 12.33 -3.15 -14.23
N VAL A 99 11.11 -3.37 -14.68
CA VAL A 99 10.80 -3.61 -16.10
C VAL A 99 10.58 -2.28 -16.82
N LEU A 100 11.35 -2.04 -17.88
CA LEU A 100 11.19 -0.89 -18.76
C LEU A 100 10.13 -1.22 -19.82
N ASP A 101 8.98 -0.54 -19.76
CA ASP A 101 7.85 -0.79 -20.64
C ASP A 101 7.91 0.14 -21.89
N PRO A 102 8.07 -0.42 -23.11
CA PRO A 102 7.99 0.35 -24.34
C PRO A 102 6.63 1.02 -24.56
N GLY A 103 5.55 0.47 -24.01
CA GLY A 103 4.21 1.05 -24.10
C GLY A 103 4.05 2.32 -23.24
N ARG A 104 4.85 2.45 -22.19
CA ARG A 104 4.84 3.62 -21.31
C ARG A 104 5.72 4.75 -21.82
N ILE A 105 6.91 4.43 -22.28
CA ILE A 105 7.80 5.39 -22.96
C ILE A 105 8.16 4.83 -24.34
N PRO A 106 7.43 5.25 -25.39
CA PRO A 106 7.72 4.83 -26.74
C PRO A 106 9.15 5.21 -27.14
N PRO A 107 9.95 4.28 -27.70
CA PRO A 107 11.30 4.59 -28.16
C PRO A 107 11.34 5.54 -29.35
N GLU A 108 10.26 5.59 -30.12
CA GLU A 108 10.09 6.46 -31.28
C GLU A 108 8.66 7.00 -31.34
N VAL A 109 8.53 8.24 -31.82
CA VAL A 109 7.24 8.88 -32.11
C VAL A 109 7.33 9.66 -33.41
N GLU A 110 6.29 9.59 -34.23
CA GLU A 110 6.12 10.49 -35.36
C GLU A 110 5.42 11.76 -34.90
N VAL A 111 6.04 12.91 -35.18
CA VAL A 111 5.47 14.24 -34.94
C VAL A 111 5.22 14.94 -36.27
N LYS A 112 4.15 15.75 -36.30
CA LYS A 112 3.80 16.56 -37.46
C LYS A 112 3.17 17.86 -36.99
N GLY A 113 3.49 18.95 -37.68
CA GLY A 113 2.78 20.22 -37.50
C GLY A 113 1.28 20.07 -37.71
N LEU A 114 0.48 20.59 -36.79
CA LEU A 114 -0.98 20.60 -36.90
C LEU A 114 -1.42 21.76 -37.79
N HIS A 115 -2.43 21.51 -38.63
CA HIS A 115 -3.03 22.53 -39.50
C HIS A 115 -4.48 22.78 -39.10
N SER A 116 -4.96 24.00 -39.23
CA SER A 116 -6.38 24.32 -39.02
C SER A 116 -7.19 23.97 -40.27
N THR A 117 -8.31 23.25 -40.09
CA THR A 117 -9.33 23.11 -41.14
C THR A 117 -10.06 24.43 -41.36
N LEU A 118 -10.87 24.51 -42.42
CA LEU A 118 -11.77 25.64 -42.69
C LEU A 118 -12.79 25.88 -41.56
N GLN A 119 -13.04 24.88 -40.70
CA GLN A 119 -13.89 24.98 -39.51
C GLN A 119 -13.10 25.26 -38.23
N GLY A 120 -11.80 25.57 -38.32
CA GLY A 120 -10.92 25.87 -37.18
C GLY A 120 -10.45 24.66 -36.38
N LYS A 121 -10.76 23.42 -36.79
CA LYS A 121 -10.31 22.21 -36.10
C LYS A 121 -8.87 21.87 -36.50
N LEU A 122 -8.03 21.52 -35.53
CA LEU A 122 -6.66 21.05 -35.81
C LEU A 122 -6.68 19.66 -36.44
N THR A 123 -5.89 19.45 -37.50
CA THR A 123 -5.78 18.19 -38.23
C THR A 123 -4.35 17.87 -38.65
N LEU A 124 -4.06 16.57 -38.75
CA LEU A 124 -2.82 16.01 -39.31
C LEU A 124 -2.88 15.92 -40.86
N GLY A 125 -4.05 16.13 -41.47
CA GLY A 125 -4.28 15.99 -42.91
C GLY A 125 -3.73 17.11 -43.80
N GLY A 126 -3.04 18.10 -43.22
CA GLY A 126 -2.47 19.23 -43.97
C GLY A 126 -1.10 18.93 -44.62
N PRO A 127 -0.61 19.81 -45.50
CA PRO A 127 0.71 19.69 -46.12
C PRO A 127 1.83 19.93 -45.11
N GLY A 128 2.78 19.01 -45.00
CA GLY A 128 3.89 19.15 -44.06
C GLY A 128 4.65 17.84 -43.88
N ARG A 129 5.96 17.94 -43.63
CA ARG A 129 6.81 16.78 -43.34
C ARG A 129 6.43 16.15 -42.01
N ARG A 130 6.48 14.82 -41.94
CA ARG A 130 6.48 14.08 -40.68
C ARG A 130 7.93 13.93 -40.22
N ASP A 131 8.17 14.20 -38.95
CA ASP A 131 9.47 14.01 -38.32
C ASP A 131 9.38 12.85 -37.35
N THR A 132 10.36 11.96 -37.40
CA THR A 132 10.50 10.88 -36.41
C THR A 132 11.45 11.37 -35.33
N VAL A 133 10.99 11.34 -34.08
CA VAL A 133 11.82 11.61 -32.90
C VAL A 133 12.05 10.28 -32.19
N SER A 134 13.32 9.90 -32.01
CA SER A 134 13.69 8.64 -31.36
C SER A 134 14.62 8.85 -30.17
N LEU A 135 14.66 7.87 -29.27
CA LEU A 135 15.59 7.83 -28.15
C LEU A 135 17.01 7.45 -28.55
N GLU A 136 17.28 7.09 -29.81
CA GLU A 136 18.59 6.59 -30.25
C GLU A 136 19.70 7.62 -30.08
N GLU A 137 19.43 8.89 -30.42
CA GLU A 137 20.42 9.96 -30.25
C GLU A 137 20.77 10.19 -28.78
N LEU A 138 19.78 10.12 -27.89
CA LEU A 138 19.98 10.23 -26.45
C LEU A 138 20.80 9.05 -25.92
N ARG A 139 20.46 7.83 -26.35
CA ARG A 139 21.16 6.59 -25.99
C ARG A 139 22.60 6.56 -26.52
N ALA A 140 22.88 7.19 -27.66
CA ALA A 140 24.23 7.28 -28.23
C ALA A 140 25.13 8.24 -27.44
N LYS A 141 24.57 9.35 -26.96
CA LYS A 141 25.31 10.36 -26.17
C LYS A 141 25.51 9.94 -24.71
N CYS A 142 24.63 9.11 -24.17
CA CYS A 142 24.68 8.68 -22.78
C CYS A 142 25.51 7.39 -22.57
N ARG A 143 26.40 7.38 -21.57
CA ARG A 143 27.12 6.18 -21.13
C ARG A 143 26.43 5.54 -19.93
N LEU A 144 26.36 4.20 -19.89
CA LEU A 144 25.73 3.50 -18.77
C LEU A 144 26.40 3.82 -17.42
N GLN A 145 27.73 3.97 -17.41
CA GLN A 145 28.48 4.37 -16.21
C GLN A 145 28.09 5.77 -15.69
N GLU A 146 27.69 6.68 -16.58
CA GLU A 146 27.19 8.00 -16.21
C GLU A 146 25.85 7.88 -15.48
N VAL A 147 24.94 7.04 -15.98
CA VAL A 147 23.66 6.72 -15.33
C VAL A 147 23.89 6.10 -13.94
N VAL A 148 24.83 5.14 -13.83
CA VAL A 148 25.20 4.55 -12.53
C VAL A 148 25.70 5.61 -11.55
N PHE A 149 26.58 6.50 -12.02
CA PHE A 149 27.17 7.55 -11.18
C PHE A 149 26.11 8.56 -10.71
N ASP A 150 25.19 8.94 -11.60
CA ASP A 150 24.12 9.88 -11.27
C ASP A 150 23.13 9.29 -10.26
N LEU A 151 22.66 8.06 -10.48
CA LEU A 151 21.80 7.35 -9.51
C LEU A 151 22.49 7.16 -8.15
N ALA A 152 23.77 6.78 -8.15
CA ALA A 152 24.54 6.67 -6.91
C ALA A 152 24.69 8.02 -6.20
N THR A 153 24.82 9.13 -6.96
CA THR A 153 24.87 10.49 -6.40
C THR A 153 23.53 10.84 -5.73
N ALA A 154 22.41 10.56 -6.39
CA ALA A 154 21.08 10.78 -5.83
C ALA A 154 20.85 9.99 -4.54
N LEU A 155 21.17 8.69 -4.53
CA LEU A 155 21.08 7.86 -3.32
C LEU A 155 22.00 8.36 -2.21
N THR A 156 23.24 8.74 -2.53
CA THR A 156 24.19 9.27 -1.55
C THR A 156 23.66 10.53 -0.89
N ARG A 157 23.05 11.44 -1.66
CA ARG A 157 22.40 12.65 -1.10
C ARG A 157 21.24 12.29 -0.18
N SER A 158 20.40 11.34 -0.58
CA SER A 158 19.28 10.86 0.25
C SER A 158 19.76 10.27 1.58
N TYR A 159 20.84 9.48 1.58
CA TYR A 159 21.42 8.94 2.81
C TYR A 159 22.14 10.00 3.65
N ALA A 160 22.87 10.93 3.02
CA ALA A 160 23.56 12.01 3.74
C ALA A 160 22.58 12.98 4.42
N ALA A 161 21.37 13.12 3.89
CA ALA A 161 20.30 13.91 4.51
C ALA A 161 19.65 13.21 5.72
N GLN A 162 19.84 11.90 5.91
CA GLN A 162 19.27 11.17 7.03
C GLN A 162 20.14 11.36 8.28
N PRO A 163 19.56 11.78 9.43
CA PRO A 163 20.31 11.95 10.68
C PRO A 163 20.98 10.67 11.21
N THR A 164 20.52 9.51 10.76
CA THR A 164 20.94 8.18 11.23
C THR A 164 22.16 7.65 10.48
N CYS A 165 22.46 8.17 9.29
CA CYS A 165 23.63 7.78 8.50
C CYS A 165 24.85 8.55 8.98
N ARG A 166 25.84 7.85 9.57
CA ARG A 166 27.09 8.46 10.04
C ARG A 166 28.27 8.20 9.11
N VAL A 167 28.05 7.47 8.02
CA VAL A 167 29.09 7.13 7.04
C VAL A 167 29.53 8.39 6.30
N PRO A 168 30.84 8.71 6.27
CA PRO A 168 31.34 9.79 5.43
C PRO A 168 31.03 9.56 3.95
N ILE A 169 30.64 10.62 3.23
CA ILE A 169 30.23 10.55 1.80
C ILE A 169 31.28 9.85 0.93
N HIS A 170 32.57 10.11 1.16
CA HIS A 170 33.66 9.51 0.38
C HIS A 170 33.78 7.98 0.55
N ARG A 171 33.23 7.39 1.62
CA ARG A 171 33.14 5.94 1.82
C ARG A 171 31.81 5.36 1.35
N LEU A 172 30.72 6.12 1.51
CA LEU A 172 29.39 5.69 1.12
C LEU A 172 29.24 5.63 -0.41
N PHE A 173 29.71 6.66 -1.10
CA PHE A 173 29.53 6.81 -2.55
C PHE A 173 30.11 5.63 -3.37
N PRO A 174 31.36 5.17 -3.15
CA PRO A 174 31.89 4.03 -3.90
C PRO A 174 31.13 2.71 -3.67
N GLN A 175 30.56 2.53 -2.47
CA GLN A 175 29.73 1.36 -2.16
C GLN A 175 28.40 1.43 -2.94
N LEU A 176 27.76 2.60 -2.96
CA LEU A 176 26.52 2.82 -3.72
C LEU A 176 26.73 2.68 -5.22
N VAL A 177 27.85 3.15 -5.79
CA VAL A 177 28.17 2.92 -7.21
C VAL A 177 28.20 1.44 -7.56
N ARG A 178 28.80 0.60 -6.70
CA ARG A 178 28.83 -0.86 -6.90
C ARG A 178 27.43 -1.48 -6.81
N ILE A 179 26.64 -1.06 -5.84
CA ILE A 179 25.25 -1.54 -5.66
C ILE A 179 24.39 -1.13 -6.86
N VAL A 180 24.41 0.14 -7.25
CA VAL A 180 23.64 0.63 -8.41
C VAL A 180 24.06 -0.08 -9.70
N GLY A 181 25.36 -0.27 -9.91
CA GLY A 181 25.86 -1.05 -11.06
C GLY A 181 25.29 -2.47 -11.10
N ARG A 182 25.29 -3.17 -9.95
CA ARG A 182 24.70 -4.51 -9.84
C ARG A 182 23.18 -4.51 -10.02
N PHE A 183 22.49 -3.49 -9.53
CA PHE A 183 21.04 -3.35 -9.72
C PHE A 183 20.68 -3.18 -11.20
N ILE A 184 21.40 -2.32 -11.91
CA ILE A 184 21.18 -2.12 -13.34
C ILE A 184 21.45 -3.41 -14.13
N ASP A 185 22.44 -4.20 -13.73
CA ASP A 185 22.80 -5.44 -14.42
C ASP A 185 21.82 -6.61 -14.12
N GLN A 186 21.37 -6.74 -12.86
CA GLN A 186 20.62 -7.93 -12.42
C GLN A 186 19.11 -7.71 -12.24
N LYS A 187 18.69 -6.47 -12.04
CA LYS A 187 17.30 -6.12 -11.65
C LYS A 187 16.61 -5.18 -12.62
N VAL A 188 17.31 -4.62 -13.60
CA VAL A 188 16.66 -3.83 -14.67
C VAL A 188 16.45 -4.72 -15.88
N GLU A 189 15.18 -4.90 -16.23
CA GLU A 189 14.77 -5.67 -17.40
C GLU A 189 14.38 -4.69 -18.51
N ALA A 190 15.16 -4.69 -19.60
CA ALA A 190 14.95 -3.84 -20.76
C ALA A 190 14.52 -4.68 -21.97
N PRO A 191 13.25 -5.12 -22.06
CA PRO A 191 12.77 -5.86 -23.21
C PRO A 191 12.89 -5.01 -24.49
N PRO A 192 13.38 -5.56 -25.62
CA PRO A 192 13.41 -4.84 -26.89
C PRO A 192 12.00 -4.32 -27.24
N PRO A 193 11.85 -3.07 -27.73
CA PRO A 193 12.86 -2.12 -28.22
C PRO A 193 13.48 -1.15 -27.18
N THR A 194 13.31 -1.38 -25.87
CA THR A 194 13.94 -0.55 -24.83
C THR A 194 15.43 -0.87 -24.67
N SER A 195 16.14 0.04 -24.01
CA SER A 195 17.55 -0.14 -23.62
C SER A 195 17.69 0.04 -22.12
N THR A 196 18.63 -0.66 -21.49
CA THR A 196 18.96 -0.47 -20.07
C THR A 196 19.31 0.99 -19.73
N LYS A 197 19.81 1.77 -20.70
CA LYS A 197 20.07 3.20 -20.51
C LYS A 197 18.80 4.01 -20.24
N ASP A 198 17.63 3.53 -20.68
CA ASP A 198 16.35 4.24 -20.52
C ASP A 198 15.91 4.35 -19.06
N VAL A 199 16.59 3.67 -18.12
CA VAL A 199 16.45 3.90 -16.66
C VAL A 199 16.65 5.38 -16.31
N LEU A 200 17.43 6.14 -17.08
CA LEU A 200 17.62 7.58 -16.85
C LEU A 200 16.34 8.41 -17.07
N LEU A 201 15.35 7.87 -17.77
CA LEU A 201 14.12 8.58 -18.11
C LEU A 201 13.14 8.56 -16.92
N SER A 202 12.40 9.66 -16.76
CA SER A 202 11.28 9.69 -15.81
C SER A 202 10.09 8.89 -16.37
N PRO A 203 9.42 8.03 -15.58
CA PRO A 203 9.57 7.85 -14.13
C PRO A 203 10.54 6.73 -13.70
N TYR A 204 11.17 6.01 -14.63
CA TYR A 204 12.06 4.88 -14.33
C TYR A 204 13.22 5.26 -13.40
N TYR A 205 13.77 6.46 -13.55
CA TYR A 205 14.82 6.98 -12.69
C TYR A 205 14.38 7.05 -11.22
N GLY A 206 13.20 7.62 -10.98
CA GLY A 206 12.62 7.70 -9.64
C GLY A 206 12.35 6.32 -9.06
N TRP A 207 11.80 5.42 -9.86
CA TRP A 207 11.52 4.05 -9.44
C TRP A 207 12.79 3.26 -9.11
N ALA A 208 13.88 3.45 -9.84
CA ALA A 208 15.16 2.81 -9.52
C ALA A 208 15.64 3.23 -8.13
N ILE A 209 15.55 4.53 -7.80
CA ILE A 209 15.88 5.06 -6.47
C ILE A 209 14.93 4.47 -5.41
N GLU A 210 13.62 4.50 -5.65
CA GLU A 210 12.60 4.01 -4.72
C GLU A 210 12.69 2.50 -4.46
N ARG A 211 13.15 1.71 -5.44
CA ARG A 211 13.38 0.28 -5.26
C ARG A 211 14.64 -0.01 -4.46
N LEU A 212 15.71 0.78 -4.64
CA LEU A 212 16.97 0.56 -3.96
C LEU A 212 17.02 1.12 -2.55
N LEU A 213 16.48 2.33 -2.34
CA LEU A 213 16.58 3.05 -1.06
C LEU A 213 16.04 2.24 0.14
N PRO A 214 14.92 1.50 0.04
CA PRO A 214 14.41 0.68 1.14
C PRO A 214 15.23 -0.57 1.46
N HIS A 215 16.12 -1.00 0.55
CA HIS A 215 16.82 -2.28 0.61
C HIS A 215 18.32 -2.16 0.90
N VAL A 216 18.83 -0.94 0.95
CA VAL A 216 20.22 -0.65 1.32
C VAL A 216 20.27 -0.44 2.84
N HIS A 217 20.93 -1.38 3.52
CA HIS A 217 21.01 -1.43 4.98
C HIS A 217 22.46 -1.50 5.44
N GLY A 218 22.70 -1.21 6.72
CA GLY A 218 23.97 -1.54 7.37
C GLY A 218 24.23 -3.05 7.38
N ASP A 219 25.47 -3.45 7.10
CA ASP A 219 25.88 -4.87 7.07
C ASP A 219 26.03 -5.46 8.48
N THR A 220 24.99 -6.17 8.94
CA THR A 220 24.95 -6.79 10.27
C THR A 220 25.98 -7.90 10.44
N THR A 221 26.44 -8.53 9.35
CA THR A 221 27.47 -9.59 9.43
C THR A 221 28.84 -9.04 9.82
N VAL A 222 29.05 -7.74 9.61
CA VAL A 222 30.28 -7.02 9.97
C VAL A 222 30.07 -6.16 11.24
N GLY A 223 28.95 -6.36 11.94
CA GLY A 223 28.68 -5.73 13.24
C GLY A 223 27.93 -4.39 13.18
N GLU A 224 27.30 -4.04 12.04
CA GLU A 224 26.32 -2.96 12.03
C GLU A 224 25.04 -3.36 12.79
N VAL A 225 24.30 -2.36 13.27
CA VAL A 225 23.05 -2.59 14.00
C VAL A 225 21.94 -2.91 13.00
N PRO A 226 21.08 -3.92 13.25
CA PRO A 226 19.94 -4.18 12.37
C PRO A 226 19.00 -2.97 12.30
N GLU A 227 18.26 -2.86 11.20
CA GLU A 227 17.20 -1.88 11.09
C GLU A 227 16.07 -2.23 12.06
N VAL A 228 15.61 -1.23 12.81
CA VAL A 228 14.52 -1.39 13.78
C VAL A 228 13.33 -0.50 13.41
N PRO A 229 12.10 -0.91 13.74
CA PRO A 229 10.91 -0.12 13.46
C PRO A 229 10.85 1.11 14.35
N ARG A 230 10.30 2.17 13.81
CA ARG A 230 9.85 3.34 14.56
C ARG A 230 8.35 3.22 14.75
N TYR A 231 7.94 3.03 15.99
CA TYR A 231 6.54 2.88 16.36
C TYR A 231 5.82 4.24 16.49
N GLU A 232 4.51 4.21 16.29
CA GLU A 232 3.63 5.35 16.60
C GLU A 232 3.72 5.70 18.10
N ALA A 233 4.01 6.97 18.40
CA ALA A 233 4.25 7.42 19.77
C ALA A 233 2.98 7.61 20.62
N THR A 234 1.81 7.78 19.98
CA THR A 234 0.61 8.28 20.66
C THR A 234 -0.32 7.17 21.15
N ARG A 235 -0.66 6.21 20.29
CA ARG A 235 -1.71 5.22 20.57
C ARG A 235 -1.18 3.88 21.10
N GLY A 236 0.14 3.67 21.07
CA GLY A 236 0.74 2.39 21.44
C GLY A 236 0.41 1.25 20.46
N PRO A 237 0.66 -0.01 20.84
CA PRO A 237 0.35 -1.18 20.02
C PRO A 237 -1.15 -1.28 19.73
N GLY A 238 -1.51 -1.65 18.50
CA GLY A 238 -2.91 -1.89 18.16
C GLY A 238 -3.40 -3.23 18.68
N SER A 239 -4.70 -3.31 18.97
CA SER A 239 -5.35 -4.56 19.34
C SER A 239 -6.62 -4.80 18.55
N THR A 240 -6.92 -6.08 18.30
CA THR A 240 -8.26 -6.52 17.87
C THR A 240 -9.37 -6.10 18.83
N ALA A 241 -9.06 -5.81 20.10
CA ALA A 241 -10.01 -5.30 21.09
C ALA A 241 -10.56 -3.91 20.74
N ASP A 242 -9.82 -3.13 19.94
CA ASP A 242 -10.19 -1.76 19.57
C ASP A 242 -11.17 -1.70 18.40
N VAL A 243 -11.52 -2.85 17.81
CA VAL A 243 -12.37 -2.92 16.61
C VAL A 243 -13.84 -2.79 17.01
N ASP A 244 -14.47 -1.73 16.50
CA ASP A 244 -15.91 -1.47 16.61
C ASP A 244 -16.38 -0.67 15.39
N PHE A 245 -17.07 -1.33 14.45
CA PHE A 245 -17.65 -0.65 13.28
C PHE A 245 -18.88 -1.37 12.72
N TRP A 246 -19.63 -0.68 11.87
CA TRP A 246 -20.81 -1.21 11.19
C TRP A 246 -20.57 -1.29 9.69
N THR A 247 -20.86 -2.44 9.07
CA THR A 247 -20.74 -2.62 7.62
C THR A 247 -22.04 -3.12 6.99
N GLY A 248 -22.29 -2.71 5.74
CA GLY A 248 -23.33 -3.29 4.89
C GLY A 248 -22.87 -4.53 4.10
N ARG A 249 -21.58 -4.87 4.15
CA ARG A 249 -21.01 -6.03 3.44
C ARG A 249 -21.45 -7.35 4.09
N GLU A 250 -21.40 -8.43 3.32
CA GLU A 250 -21.66 -9.76 3.87
C GLU A 250 -20.59 -10.14 4.88
N VAL A 251 -21.02 -10.82 5.93
CA VAL A 251 -20.17 -11.24 7.03
C VAL A 251 -20.34 -12.71 7.31
N ARG A 252 -19.30 -13.33 7.87
CA ARG A 252 -19.30 -14.74 8.25
C ARG A 252 -18.88 -14.91 9.70
N GLU A 253 -19.61 -15.76 10.41
CA GLU A 253 -19.26 -16.18 11.77
C GLU A 253 -18.04 -17.07 11.75
N VAL A 254 -17.16 -16.85 12.72
CA VAL A 254 -15.88 -17.56 12.86
C VAL A 254 -15.64 -17.90 14.33
N THR A 255 -14.90 -18.96 14.60
CA THR A 255 -14.66 -19.44 15.96
C THR A 255 -13.36 -18.88 16.52
N LYS A 256 -12.24 -19.01 15.78
CA LYS A 256 -10.86 -18.65 16.15
C LYS A 256 -10.51 -17.19 15.90
N SER A 257 -11.45 -16.29 16.09
CA SER A 257 -11.23 -14.85 15.99
C SER A 257 -11.76 -14.16 17.23
N HIS A 258 -11.08 -13.10 17.67
CA HIS A 258 -11.59 -12.25 18.74
C HIS A 258 -12.89 -11.54 18.32
N LEU A 259 -13.05 -11.28 17.01
CA LEU A 259 -14.22 -10.62 16.46
C LEU A 259 -15.39 -11.61 16.33
N ASN A 260 -16.61 -11.06 16.34
CA ASN A 260 -17.81 -11.83 16.04
C ASN A 260 -17.88 -12.29 14.58
N TYR A 261 -17.35 -11.48 13.66
CA TYR A 261 -17.45 -11.73 12.22
C TYR A 261 -16.15 -11.45 11.46
N VAL A 262 -16.00 -12.13 10.33
CA VAL A 262 -15.09 -11.74 9.23
C VAL A 262 -15.91 -11.11 8.11
N VAL A 263 -15.49 -9.93 7.65
CA VAL A 263 -16.11 -9.24 6.50
C VAL A 263 -15.60 -9.86 5.21
N ALA A 264 -16.49 -10.31 4.32
CA ALA A 264 -16.10 -10.83 3.01
C ALA A 264 -16.22 -9.72 1.95
N ASP A 265 -15.09 -9.29 1.40
CA ASP A 265 -15.02 -8.30 0.32
C ASP A 265 -15.10 -8.98 -1.05
N THR A 266 -14.57 -10.20 -1.16
CA THR A 266 -14.71 -11.05 -2.35
C THR A 266 -15.46 -12.33 -2.04
N LEU A 267 -16.43 -12.69 -2.90
CA LEU A 267 -17.39 -13.76 -2.64
C LEU A 267 -16.78 -15.15 -2.44
N GLN A 268 -15.60 -15.46 -3.00
CA GLN A 268 -15.04 -16.81 -2.94
C GLN A 268 -13.70 -16.93 -2.20
N TRP A 269 -12.76 -16.00 -2.42
CA TRP A 269 -11.38 -16.21 -1.96
C TRP A 269 -11.23 -16.00 -0.46
N GLU A 270 -11.67 -14.86 0.05
CA GLU A 270 -11.58 -14.55 1.48
C GLU A 270 -12.50 -15.43 2.34
N GLN A 271 -13.67 -15.79 1.82
CA GLN A 271 -14.58 -16.70 2.52
C GLN A 271 -13.97 -18.10 2.69
N SER A 272 -13.34 -18.61 1.63
CA SER A 272 -12.64 -19.89 1.68
C SER A 272 -11.42 -19.82 2.59
N ALA A 273 -10.67 -18.73 2.54
CA ALA A 273 -9.53 -18.51 3.41
C ALA A 273 -9.93 -18.44 4.89
N ALA A 274 -10.97 -17.69 5.22
CA ALA A 274 -11.50 -17.61 6.58
C ALA A 274 -11.92 -19.01 7.08
N TYR A 275 -12.56 -19.81 6.24
CA TYR A 275 -12.91 -21.19 6.59
C TYR A 275 -11.68 -22.08 6.86
N VAL A 276 -10.66 -22.00 6.00
CA VAL A 276 -9.40 -22.74 6.20
C VAL A 276 -8.72 -22.30 7.49
N LEU A 277 -8.57 -21.00 7.73
CA LEU A 277 -7.96 -20.47 8.96
C LEU A 277 -8.72 -20.89 10.22
N ASP A 278 -10.05 -20.86 10.18
CA ASP A 278 -10.88 -21.23 11.32
C ASP A 278 -10.80 -22.72 11.66
N THR A 279 -10.62 -23.57 10.65
CA THR A 279 -10.58 -25.03 10.82
C THR A 279 -9.17 -25.61 10.99
N HIS A 280 -8.11 -24.91 10.56
CA HIS A 280 -6.75 -25.45 10.53
C HIS A 280 -6.17 -25.72 11.93
N PRO A 281 -5.59 -26.92 12.21
CA PRO A 281 -5.14 -27.29 13.55
C PRO A 281 -4.04 -26.38 14.11
N ASN A 282 -3.11 -25.91 13.26
CA ASN A 282 -1.99 -25.05 13.67
C ASN A 282 -2.38 -23.58 13.90
N VAL A 283 -3.58 -23.16 13.50
CA VAL A 283 -4.04 -21.79 13.74
C VAL A 283 -4.63 -21.70 15.15
N ASP A 284 -4.10 -20.78 15.93
CA ASP A 284 -4.59 -20.44 17.27
C ASP A 284 -5.65 -19.34 17.19
N ALA A 285 -5.32 -18.22 16.55
CA ALA A 285 -6.23 -17.10 16.34
C ALA A 285 -6.01 -16.49 14.95
N PHE A 286 -7.02 -15.85 14.38
CA PHE A 286 -6.83 -15.02 13.18
C PHE A 286 -7.80 -13.83 13.15
N VAL A 287 -7.43 -12.82 12.40
CA VAL A 287 -8.27 -11.64 12.15
C VAL A 287 -8.07 -11.16 10.73
N LYS A 288 -9.17 -10.79 10.07
CA LYS A 288 -9.11 -10.05 8.81
C LYS A 288 -8.81 -8.59 9.11
N ASN A 289 -7.92 -7.99 8.35
CA ASN A 289 -7.53 -6.58 8.51
C ASN A 289 -8.59 -5.62 7.95
N SER A 290 -9.80 -5.68 8.50
CA SER A 290 -10.92 -4.80 8.15
C SER A 290 -11.21 -3.89 9.34
N GLY A 291 -10.87 -2.61 9.22
CA GLY A 291 -11.07 -1.64 10.31
C GLY A 291 -10.12 -1.81 11.50
N LEU A 292 -9.08 -2.65 11.36
CA LEU A 292 -8.09 -2.93 12.42
C LEU A 292 -7.08 -1.77 12.59
N GLY A 293 -6.89 -0.96 11.53
CA GLY A 293 -5.88 0.10 11.51
C GLY A 293 -4.44 -0.43 11.45
N PHE A 294 -4.26 -1.65 10.94
CA PHE A 294 -2.93 -2.21 10.67
C PHE A 294 -2.53 -1.94 9.22
N ALA A 295 -1.39 -1.27 9.06
CA ALA A 295 -0.83 -0.93 7.77
C ALA A 295 0.70 -0.97 7.82
N ILE A 296 1.30 -1.26 6.67
CA ILE A 296 2.74 -1.30 6.47
C ILE A 296 3.10 -0.15 5.52
N PRO A 297 3.86 0.85 5.99
CA PRO A 297 4.21 2.00 5.15
C PRO A 297 5.23 1.59 4.08
N TYR A 298 5.00 2.00 2.84
CA TYR A 298 5.92 1.84 1.72
C TYR A 298 5.94 3.07 0.81
N LEU A 299 7.01 3.23 0.04
CA LEU A 299 7.20 4.34 -0.90
C LEU A 299 6.95 3.84 -2.33
N ASP A 300 6.12 4.55 -3.09
CA ASP A 300 5.84 4.25 -4.50
C ASP A 300 5.45 5.54 -5.23
N ASN A 301 6.10 5.83 -6.36
CA ASN A 301 5.91 7.05 -7.15
C ASN A 301 6.06 8.36 -6.34
N GLY A 302 7.04 8.41 -5.44
CA GLY A 302 7.36 9.57 -4.61
C GLY A 302 6.36 9.84 -3.49
N LEU A 303 5.37 8.97 -3.30
CA LEU A 303 4.32 9.09 -2.29
C LEU A 303 4.40 7.95 -1.29
N MET A 304 4.15 8.27 -0.02
CA MET A 304 3.97 7.26 1.02
C MET A 304 2.60 6.61 0.84
N HIS A 305 2.59 5.28 0.79
CA HIS A 305 1.42 4.45 0.67
C HIS A 305 1.38 3.44 1.82
N ASP A 306 0.18 2.96 2.12
CA ASP A 306 -0.07 1.98 3.16
C ASP A 306 -0.44 0.63 2.51
N TYR A 307 0.36 -0.39 2.79
CA TYR A 307 0.03 -1.77 2.44
C TYR A 307 -0.75 -2.41 3.59
N VAL A 308 -1.99 -2.80 3.32
CA VAL A 308 -2.89 -3.45 4.27
C VAL A 308 -2.97 -4.93 3.90
N PRO A 309 -2.28 -5.83 4.62
CA PRO A 309 -2.37 -7.26 4.34
C PRO A 309 -3.75 -7.80 4.73
N ASP A 310 -4.24 -8.82 4.03
CA ASP A 310 -5.62 -9.31 4.21
C ASP A 310 -5.88 -9.88 5.60
N PHE A 311 -4.95 -10.70 6.14
CA PHE A 311 -5.12 -11.38 7.43
C PHE A 311 -3.87 -11.29 8.31
N ILE A 312 -4.09 -11.28 9.63
CA ILE A 312 -3.08 -11.57 10.64
C ILE A 312 -3.48 -12.88 11.32
N VAL A 313 -2.56 -13.85 11.35
CA VAL A 313 -2.78 -15.19 11.89
C VAL A 313 -1.80 -15.43 13.03
N ARG A 314 -2.27 -15.88 14.19
CA ARG A 314 -1.43 -16.39 15.27
C ARG A 314 -1.38 -17.91 15.18
N LEU A 315 -0.18 -18.46 15.03
CA LEU A 315 0.04 -19.91 14.97
C LEU A 315 0.27 -20.51 16.36
N LYS A 316 -0.05 -21.80 16.51
CA LYS A 316 0.20 -22.59 17.73
C LYS A 316 1.66 -23.02 17.80
N HIS A 317 2.50 -22.16 18.36
CA HIS A 317 3.88 -22.52 18.72
C HIS A 317 4.12 -22.30 20.22
N THR A 318 5.26 -22.79 20.72
CA THR A 318 5.72 -22.55 22.09
C THR A 318 5.98 -21.05 22.36
N GLN A 319 6.21 -20.26 21.33
CA GLN A 319 6.31 -18.80 21.37
C GLN A 319 5.25 -18.19 20.44
N SER A 320 4.80 -16.97 20.75
CA SER A 320 3.82 -16.26 19.92
C SER A 320 4.38 -15.97 18.52
N HIS A 321 3.94 -16.75 17.54
CA HIS A 321 4.28 -16.59 16.13
C HIS A 321 3.08 -16.03 15.34
N HIS A 322 3.30 -14.92 14.65
CA HIS A 322 2.29 -14.23 13.85
C HIS A 322 2.65 -14.28 12.38
N LEU A 323 1.66 -14.51 11.53
CA LEU A 323 1.79 -14.55 10.08
C LEU A 323 0.96 -13.42 9.48
N LEU A 324 1.61 -12.56 8.71
CA LEU A 324 0.95 -11.65 7.79
C LEU A 324 0.63 -12.43 6.51
N LEU A 325 -0.66 -12.56 6.22
CA LEU A 325 -1.14 -13.37 5.12
C LEU A 325 -1.85 -12.49 4.09
N GLU A 326 -1.33 -12.52 2.86
CA GLU A 326 -1.93 -11.89 1.69
C GLU A 326 -2.52 -12.97 0.78
N ILE A 327 -3.75 -12.75 0.32
CA ILE A 327 -4.49 -13.69 -0.53
C ILE A 327 -4.91 -12.93 -1.77
N LYS A 328 -4.07 -12.97 -2.81
CA LYS A 328 -4.32 -12.21 -4.03
C LYS A 328 -4.10 -12.99 -5.31
N GLY A 329 -4.89 -12.59 -6.31
CA GLY A 329 -4.59 -12.79 -7.72
C GLY A 329 -3.50 -11.82 -8.20
N PHE A 330 -3.43 -11.60 -9.51
CA PHE A 330 -2.40 -10.76 -10.12
C PHE A 330 -2.49 -9.28 -9.66
N ASP A 331 -1.45 -8.77 -9.01
CA ASP A 331 -1.26 -7.36 -8.65
C ASP A 331 0.05 -6.84 -9.28
N PRO A 332 0.03 -5.84 -10.17
CA PRO A 332 1.24 -5.26 -10.75
C PRO A 332 2.25 -4.70 -9.74
N ARG A 333 1.81 -4.42 -8.49
CA ARG A 333 2.65 -3.90 -7.41
C ARG A 333 2.97 -4.98 -6.35
N GLU A 334 2.73 -6.25 -6.66
CA GLU A 334 2.96 -7.39 -5.76
C GLU A 334 4.38 -7.38 -5.17
N ASP A 335 5.41 -7.25 -6.02
CA ASP A 335 6.80 -7.33 -5.55
C ASP A 335 7.18 -6.18 -4.61
N VAL A 336 6.66 -4.97 -4.84
CA VAL A 336 6.92 -3.81 -3.98
C VAL A 336 6.26 -3.99 -2.62
N LYS A 337 5.02 -4.51 -2.59
CA LYS A 337 4.29 -4.79 -1.35
C LYS A 337 4.92 -5.94 -0.58
N ARG A 338 5.34 -7.02 -1.26
CA ARG A 338 6.08 -8.14 -0.67
C ARG A 338 7.36 -7.65 -0.01
N ALA A 339 8.17 -6.89 -0.74
CA ALA A 339 9.40 -6.31 -0.23
C ALA A 339 9.16 -5.43 1.02
N ALA A 340 8.12 -4.60 1.01
CA ALA A 340 7.75 -3.78 2.16
C ALA A 340 7.34 -4.63 3.37
N ALA A 341 6.57 -5.70 3.15
CA ALA A 341 6.15 -6.61 4.22
C ALA A 341 7.32 -7.40 4.80
N GLU A 342 8.22 -7.90 3.96
CA GLU A 342 9.43 -8.61 4.38
C GLU A 342 10.39 -7.72 5.17
N ARG A 343 10.53 -6.44 4.77
CA ARG A 343 11.28 -5.43 5.53
C ARG A 343 10.63 -5.16 6.89
N TRP A 344 9.30 -5.01 6.92
CA TRP A 344 8.55 -4.83 8.16
C TRP A 344 8.77 -5.99 9.13
N VAL A 345 8.64 -7.22 8.64
CA VAL A 345 8.85 -8.44 9.42
C VAL A 345 10.27 -8.51 9.95
N ALA A 346 11.27 -8.26 9.11
CA ALA A 346 12.68 -8.28 9.51
C ALA A 346 12.97 -7.26 10.63
N ALA A 347 12.45 -6.03 10.49
CA ALA A 347 12.65 -4.98 11.48
C ALA A 347 11.96 -5.31 12.81
N VAL A 348 10.68 -5.71 12.78
CA VAL A 348 9.93 -6.05 14.00
C VAL A 348 10.54 -7.25 14.72
N ASN A 349 11.01 -8.26 13.99
CA ASN A 349 11.70 -9.41 14.57
C ASN A 349 13.07 -9.04 15.16
N ALA A 350 13.78 -8.07 14.56
CA ALA A 350 15.05 -7.58 15.09
C ALA A 350 14.90 -6.83 16.42
N ASP A 351 13.80 -6.10 16.60
CA ASP A 351 13.46 -5.45 17.88
C ASP A 351 13.03 -6.46 18.95
N GLY A 352 12.27 -7.49 18.57
CA GLY A 352 11.92 -8.62 19.43
C GLY A 352 10.82 -8.34 20.48
N ALA A 353 10.32 -7.11 20.59
CA ALA A 353 9.30 -6.75 21.59
C ALA A 353 7.91 -7.35 21.30
N HIS A 354 7.62 -7.71 20.04
CA HIS A 354 6.29 -8.10 19.57
C HIS A 354 6.18 -9.59 19.16
N GLY A 355 7.05 -10.45 19.68
CA GLY A 355 7.13 -11.85 19.28
C GLY A 355 7.72 -12.02 17.88
N THR A 356 7.54 -13.20 17.29
CA THR A 356 8.05 -13.49 15.94
C THR A 356 6.97 -13.31 14.89
N TRP A 357 7.33 -12.71 13.77
CA TRP A 357 6.47 -12.44 12.63
C TRP A 357 7.00 -13.14 11.37
N GLY A 358 6.09 -13.54 10.50
CA GLY A 358 6.36 -14.05 9.15
C GLY A 358 5.45 -13.35 8.14
N TYR A 359 5.85 -13.37 6.86
CA TYR A 359 5.02 -12.89 5.75
C TYR A 359 4.83 -14.01 4.74
N VAL A 360 3.59 -14.20 4.30
CA VAL A 360 3.23 -15.19 3.29
C VAL A 360 2.27 -14.57 2.29
N LEU A 361 2.58 -14.78 1.00
CA LEU A 361 1.69 -14.51 -0.11
C LEU A 361 1.15 -15.82 -0.68
N VAL A 362 -0.17 -15.98 -0.71
CA VAL A 362 -0.85 -17.15 -1.26
C VAL A 362 -1.56 -16.78 -2.56
N LYS A 363 -1.07 -17.32 -3.68
CA LYS A 363 -1.66 -17.14 -5.02
C LYS A 363 -2.80 -18.11 -5.32
N LYS A 364 -2.92 -19.20 -4.56
CA LYS A 364 -3.97 -20.22 -4.70
C LYS A 364 -4.42 -20.70 -3.34
N ILE A 365 -5.73 -20.67 -3.09
CA ILE A 365 -6.32 -21.07 -1.80
C ILE A 365 -5.94 -22.51 -1.42
N SER A 366 -5.77 -23.41 -2.40
CA SER A 366 -5.32 -24.80 -2.19
C SER A 366 -3.99 -24.89 -1.44
N ASP A 367 -3.13 -23.90 -1.61
CA ASP A 367 -1.77 -23.92 -1.05
C ASP A 367 -1.76 -23.41 0.39
N LEU A 368 -2.82 -22.70 0.82
CA LEU A 368 -2.90 -22.09 2.15
C LEU A 368 -2.74 -23.12 3.27
N SER A 369 -3.41 -24.27 3.16
CA SER A 369 -3.31 -25.33 4.17
C SER A 369 -1.88 -25.87 4.31
N ARG A 370 -1.16 -25.99 3.19
CA ARG A 370 0.24 -26.44 3.20
C ARG A 370 1.13 -25.38 3.83
N VAL A 371 0.95 -24.12 3.45
CA VAL A 371 1.77 -23.02 3.99
C VAL A 371 1.58 -22.85 5.49
N LEU A 372 0.37 -23.01 6.02
CA LEU A 372 0.10 -22.99 7.47
C LEU A 372 0.66 -24.21 8.23
N THR A 373 1.05 -25.27 7.52
CA THR A 373 1.71 -26.44 8.10
C THR A 373 3.23 -26.28 8.08
N ASP A 374 3.76 -25.63 7.05
CA ASP A 374 5.20 -25.41 6.84
C ASP A 374 5.74 -24.19 7.61
N ALA A 375 4.89 -23.19 7.89
CA ALA A 375 5.17 -22.02 8.72
C ALA A 375 5.14 -22.37 10.20
#